data_AF-A0A9E2U6M1-F1
#
_entry.id   AF-A0A9E2U6M1-F1
#
_cell.length_a   1.000
_cell.length_b   1.000
_cell.length_c   1.000
_cell.angle_alpha   90.00
_cell.angle_beta   90.00
_cell.angle_gamma   90.00
#
_symmetry.space_group_name_H-M   'P 1'
#
loop_
_entity.id
_entity.type
_entity.pdbx_description
1 polymer ?
#
loop_
_entity_poly.entity_id
_entity_poly.type
_entity_poly.pdbx_seq_one_letter_code
_entity_poly.pdbx_strand_id
1 'polypeptide(L)'
;MTHILIENVSRRGFLKGILATGSFVVAAQFVPARAALAYATGADKMPHGVRSDPHLFVSIAPDGIVTIVAIRSEMGTGSRTSLPMIVADEMDADWSRCRIVQAPGDEDKYGNQDTDGSRSLRHHIQPMRQCGAAVRQMLEAAAAKRWSVAPGEVAAQNHEVVHKSSGRKLGY
;
A
#
# COMPACT_ATOMS: atom_id res chain seq x y z
N MET A 1 44.76 -12.38 5.05
CA MET A 1 44.79 -11.32 6.08
C MET A 1 43.76 -10.28 5.70
N THR A 2 42.67 -10.18 6.46
CA THR A 2 41.57 -9.26 6.21
C THR A 2 41.93 -7.88 6.77
N HIS A 3 42.12 -6.88 5.91
CA HIS A 3 42.35 -5.50 6.35
C HIS A 3 41.04 -4.92 6.89
N ILE A 4 41.03 -4.51 8.15
CA ILE A 4 39.92 -3.74 8.75
C ILE A 4 40.19 -2.27 8.47
N LEU A 5 39.33 -1.64 7.67
CA LEU A 5 39.29 -0.19 7.48
C LEU A 5 38.50 0.41 8.65
N ILE A 6 39.18 1.21 9.48
CA ILE A 6 38.56 1.98 10.57
C ILE A 6 38.44 3.42 10.10
N GLU A 7 37.23 3.84 9.74
CA GLU A 7 36.95 5.23 9.39
C GLU A 7 36.57 6.03 10.64
N ASN A 8 37.28 7.15 10.87
CA ASN A 8 37.00 8.05 11.99
C ASN A 8 35.88 9.05 11.63
N VAL A 9 34.64 8.65 11.88
CA VAL A 9 33.48 9.52 11.72
C VAL A 9 33.36 10.45 12.93
N SER A 10 33.97 11.63 12.87
CA SER A 10 33.91 12.62 13.95
C SER A 10 32.79 13.65 13.75
N ARG A 11 32.06 13.99 14.83
CA ARG A 11 31.01 15.02 14.85
C ARG A 11 31.50 16.36 14.28
N ARG A 12 32.77 16.71 14.56
CA ARG A 12 33.42 17.95 14.10
C ARG A 12 33.69 17.94 12.59
N GLY A 13 34.06 16.79 12.01
CA GLY A 13 34.26 16.65 10.56
C GLY A 13 32.96 16.83 9.79
N PHE A 14 31.87 16.23 10.28
CA PHE A 14 30.52 16.36 9.71
C PHE A 14 30.02 17.82 9.69
N LEU A 15 30.14 18.52 10.83
CA LEU A 15 29.76 19.93 10.94
C LEU A 15 30.55 20.84 9.99
N LYS A 16 31.85 20.59 9.82
CA LYS A 16 32.70 21.33 8.87
C LYS A 16 32.30 21.09 7.41
N GLY A 17 31.91 19.87 7.06
CA GLY A 17 31.45 19.53 5.70
C GLY A 17 30.15 20.23 5.30
N ILE A 18 29.19 20.31 6.22
CA ILE A 18 27.88 20.96 5.97
C ILE A 18 28.00 22.48 5.88
N LEU A 19 28.85 23.11 6.70
CA LEU A 19 29.05 24.56 6.68
C LEU A 19 29.72 25.05 5.37
N ALA A 20 30.54 24.22 4.73
CA ALA A 20 31.23 24.58 3.49
C ALA A 20 30.31 24.62 2.25
N THR A 21 29.14 23.95 2.29
CA THR A 21 28.26 23.80 1.12
C THR A 21 27.11 24.81 1.06
N GLY A 22 26.99 25.73 2.05
CA GLY A 22 26.01 26.83 2.02
C GLY A 22 24.53 26.43 2.06
N SER A 23 24.23 25.13 2.23
CA SER A 23 22.88 24.58 2.22
C SER A 23 22.32 24.46 3.63
N PHE A 24 21.22 25.13 3.93
CA PHE A 24 20.47 24.95 5.17
C PHE A 24 19.54 23.74 5.05
N VAL A 25 19.90 22.64 5.70
CA VAL A 25 19.10 21.41 5.74
C VAL A 25 18.41 21.31 7.10
N VAL A 26 17.09 21.48 7.11
CA VAL A 26 16.27 21.43 8.34
C VAL A 26 16.24 20.03 8.95
N ALA A 27 16.23 19.00 8.11
CA ALA A 27 16.35 17.61 8.51
C ALA A 27 17.01 16.79 7.38
N ALA A 28 18.00 15.99 7.75
CA ALA A 28 18.61 15.00 6.87
C ALA A 28 18.50 13.63 7.57
N GLN A 29 17.80 12.70 6.93
CA GLN A 29 17.65 11.36 7.47
C GLN A 29 18.81 10.49 6.96
N PHE A 30 19.86 10.37 7.76
CA PHE A 30 20.98 9.45 7.50
C PHE A 30 20.59 8.05 7.97
N VAL A 31 19.70 7.40 7.22
CA VAL A 31 19.40 5.99 7.42
C VAL A 31 20.59 5.20 6.85
N PRO A 32 21.32 4.39 7.63
CA PRO A 32 22.37 3.56 7.08
C PRO A 32 21.78 2.70 5.95
N ALA A 33 22.50 2.47 4.84
CA ALA A 33 21.98 1.69 3.71
C ALA A 33 21.39 0.34 4.13
N ARG A 34 21.92 -0.25 5.22
CA ARG A 34 21.38 -1.46 5.89
C ARG A 34 20.00 -1.30 6.53
N ALA A 35 19.63 -0.12 7.01
CA ALA A 35 18.29 0.19 7.49
C ALA A 35 17.33 0.62 6.36
N ALA A 36 17.86 0.86 5.15
CA ALA A 36 17.07 0.93 3.92
C ALA A 36 16.90 -0.45 3.25
N LEU A 37 17.68 -1.47 3.66
CA LEU A 37 17.39 -2.84 3.29
C LEU A 37 16.04 -3.20 3.90
N ALA A 38 15.12 -3.69 3.07
CA ALA A 38 13.88 -4.27 3.55
C ALA A 38 14.24 -5.32 4.61
N TYR A 39 13.83 -5.07 5.86
CA TYR A 39 13.86 -6.11 6.87
C TYR A 39 12.92 -7.18 6.36
N ALA A 40 13.45 -8.38 6.04
CA ALA A 40 12.64 -9.52 5.64
C ALA A 40 11.57 -9.70 6.73
N THR A 41 10.36 -9.26 6.41
CA THR A 41 9.29 -9.28 7.38
C THR A 41 8.90 -10.75 7.58
N GLY A 42 8.29 -11.07 8.72
CA GLY A 42 7.79 -12.44 8.92
C GLY A 42 6.90 -12.92 7.76
N ALA A 43 6.31 -11.99 7.00
CA ALA A 43 5.48 -12.25 5.84
C ALA A 43 6.19 -13.05 4.73
N ASP A 44 7.45 -12.71 4.43
CA ASP A 44 8.21 -13.33 3.33
C ASP A 44 8.61 -14.78 3.62
N LYS A 45 8.55 -15.17 4.90
CA LYS A 45 8.89 -16.52 5.37
C LYS A 45 7.67 -17.36 5.70
N MET A 46 6.46 -16.85 5.50
CA MET A 46 5.23 -17.63 5.71
C MET A 46 5.07 -18.65 4.57
N PRO A 47 4.53 -19.85 4.85
CA PRO A 47 4.02 -20.74 3.81
C PRO A 47 3.08 -19.98 2.87
N HIS A 48 3.21 -20.22 1.56
CA HIS A 48 2.47 -19.54 0.48
C HIS A 48 2.64 -18.00 0.38
N GLY A 49 3.31 -17.36 1.34
CA GLY A 49 3.67 -15.94 1.34
C GLY A 49 2.48 -15.00 1.38
N VAL A 50 2.67 -13.78 0.88
CA VAL A 50 1.59 -12.79 0.68
C VAL A 50 1.25 -12.65 -0.80
N ARG A 51 0.07 -12.10 -1.09
CA ARG A 51 -0.38 -11.75 -2.45
C ARG A 51 -0.80 -10.29 -2.49
N SER A 52 -0.37 -9.59 -3.54
CA SER A 52 -0.71 -8.18 -3.80
C SER A 52 -1.32 -7.99 -5.21
N ASP A 53 -2.11 -8.98 -5.66
CA ASP A 53 -2.83 -8.91 -6.94
C ASP A 53 -4.24 -8.34 -6.75
N PRO A 54 -4.54 -7.12 -7.23
CA PRO A 54 -5.84 -6.49 -7.01
C PRO A 54 -7.01 -7.30 -7.57
N HIS A 55 -6.82 -8.09 -8.63
CA HIS A 55 -7.90 -8.89 -9.23
C HIS A 55 -8.40 -10.01 -8.32
N LEU A 56 -7.58 -10.42 -7.34
CA LEU A 56 -7.97 -11.42 -6.34
C LEU A 56 -8.76 -10.80 -5.19
N PHE A 57 -8.47 -9.54 -4.85
CA PHE A 57 -8.95 -8.91 -3.63
C PHE A 57 -10.10 -7.95 -3.84
N VAL A 58 -10.25 -7.39 -5.04
CA VAL A 58 -11.23 -6.33 -5.32
C VAL A 58 -12.01 -6.65 -6.58
N SER A 59 -13.33 -6.48 -6.51
CA SER A 59 -14.20 -6.45 -7.67
C SER A 59 -15.21 -5.31 -7.52
N ILE A 60 -15.50 -4.60 -8.60
CA ILE A 60 -16.46 -3.48 -8.61
C ILE A 60 -17.66 -3.89 -9.47
N ALA A 61 -18.86 -3.85 -8.90
CA ALA A 61 -20.09 -4.17 -9.61
C ALA A 61 -20.56 -2.98 -10.47
N PRO A 62 -21.44 -3.19 -11.47
CA PRO A 62 -21.93 -2.09 -12.32
C PRO A 62 -22.70 -0.99 -11.59
N ASP A 63 -23.19 -1.26 -10.38
CA ASP A 63 -23.82 -0.28 -9.47
C ASP A 63 -22.80 0.44 -8.57
N GLY A 64 -21.51 0.22 -8.82
CA GLY A 64 -20.38 0.77 -8.09
C GLY A 64 -20.07 0.07 -6.76
N ILE A 65 -20.82 -0.96 -6.33
CA ILE A 65 -20.49 -1.64 -5.07
C ILE A 65 -19.12 -2.32 -5.17
N VAL A 66 -18.21 -1.92 -4.27
CA VAL A 66 -16.86 -2.48 -4.18
C VAL A 66 -16.91 -3.70 -3.28
N THR A 67 -16.65 -4.88 -3.82
CA THR A 67 -16.49 -6.10 -3.02
C THR A 67 -15.00 -6.33 -2.72
N ILE A 68 -14.67 -6.45 -1.44
CA ILE A 68 -13.30 -6.69 -0.95
C ILE A 68 -13.23 -8.06 -0.28
N VAL A 69 -12.25 -8.85 -0.67
CA VAL A 69 -12.03 -10.19 -0.14
C VAL A 69 -11.22 -10.12 1.15
N ALA A 70 -11.78 -10.62 2.25
CA ALA A 70 -11.07 -10.82 3.51
C ALA A 70 -10.37 -12.20 3.50
N ILE A 71 -9.05 -12.20 3.56
CA ILE A 71 -8.24 -13.43 3.49
C ILE A 71 -7.96 -14.11 4.83
N ARG A 72 -8.04 -13.36 5.93
CA ARG A 72 -7.74 -13.89 7.27
C ARG A 72 -9.00 -14.44 7.91
N SER A 73 -8.84 -15.52 8.66
CA SER A 73 -9.91 -16.05 9.51
C SER A 73 -10.21 -15.08 10.64
N GLU A 74 -11.50 -14.81 10.84
CA GLU A 74 -11.99 -13.91 11.88
C GLU A 74 -12.56 -14.68 13.07
N MET A 75 -12.08 -14.34 14.27
CA MET A 75 -12.48 -14.98 15.53
C MET A 75 -12.53 -13.97 16.70
N GLY A 76 -12.71 -12.68 16.40
CA GLY A 76 -12.75 -11.57 17.37
C GLY A 76 -11.53 -10.62 17.30
N THR A 77 -10.65 -10.80 16.31
CA THR A 77 -9.43 -9.98 16.11
C THR A 77 -9.67 -8.72 15.29
N GLY A 78 -10.77 -8.65 14.52
CA GLY A 78 -11.11 -7.52 13.65
C GLY A 78 -10.34 -7.48 12.32
N SER A 79 -9.62 -8.53 11.96
CA SER A 79 -8.91 -8.69 10.68
C SER A 79 -9.82 -8.58 9.45
N ARG A 80 -11.06 -9.08 9.56
CA ARG A 80 -12.07 -9.01 8.49
C ARG A 80 -12.60 -7.59 8.24
N THR A 81 -12.33 -6.66 9.14
CA THR A 81 -12.69 -5.24 8.97
C THR A 81 -11.46 -4.42 8.61
N SER A 82 -10.39 -4.55 9.40
CA SER A 82 -9.18 -3.73 9.28
C SER A 82 -8.42 -3.92 7.97
N LEU A 83 -8.27 -5.15 7.47
CA LEU A 83 -7.59 -5.37 6.19
C LEU A 83 -8.40 -4.83 5.00
N PRO A 84 -9.72 -5.09 4.87
CA PRO A 84 -10.52 -4.44 3.83
C PRO A 84 -10.61 -2.92 3.93
N MET A 85 -10.62 -2.34 5.14
CA MET A 85 -10.61 -0.88 5.30
C MET A 85 -9.35 -0.26 4.69
N ILE A 86 -8.18 -0.89 4.84
CA ILE A 86 -6.93 -0.43 4.22
C ILE A 86 -7.07 -0.40 2.69
N VAL A 87 -7.69 -1.42 2.11
CA VAL A 87 -7.93 -1.47 0.66
C VAL A 87 -8.87 -0.35 0.22
N ALA A 88 -10.00 -0.17 0.93
CA ALA A 88 -10.97 0.88 0.63
C ALA A 88 -10.38 2.28 0.76
N ASP A 89 -9.57 2.54 1.79
CA ASP A 89 -8.89 3.81 2.03
C ASP A 89 -7.92 4.15 0.89
N GLU A 90 -7.06 3.20 0.50
CA GLU A 90 -6.12 3.40 -0.61
C GLU A 90 -6.80 3.48 -1.98
N MET A 91 -8.03 2.98 -2.09
CA MET A 91 -8.87 3.18 -3.26
C MET A 91 -9.46 4.60 -3.33
N ASP A 92 -9.55 5.33 -2.22
CA ASP A 92 -10.46 6.47 -2.00
C ASP A 92 -11.95 6.07 -2.09
N ALA A 93 -12.30 4.84 -1.70
CA ALA A 93 -13.66 4.30 -1.76
C ALA A 93 -14.48 4.65 -0.50
N ASP A 94 -15.75 5.02 -0.70
CA ASP A 94 -16.73 5.13 0.40
C ASP A 94 -16.96 3.74 1.04
N TRP A 95 -16.65 3.63 2.33
CA TRP A 95 -16.81 2.41 3.12
C TRP A 95 -18.25 1.89 3.15
N SER A 96 -19.25 2.79 3.12
CA SER A 96 -20.66 2.40 3.11
C SER A 96 -21.07 1.67 1.82
N ARG A 97 -20.29 1.82 0.76
CA ARG A 97 -20.44 1.15 -0.54
C ARG A 97 -19.48 -0.03 -0.71
N CYS A 98 -18.83 -0.45 0.36
CA CYS A 98 -17.96 -1.62 0.38
C CYS A 98 -18.68 -2.84 0.96
N ARG A 99 -18.55 -3.98 0.30
CA ARG A 99 -19.03 -5.29 0.77
C ARG A 99 -17.85 -6.20 1.02
N ILE A 100 -17.81 -6.84 2.18
CA ILE A 100 -16.72 -7.75 2.54
C ILE A 100 -17.18 -9.19 2.33
N VAL A 101 -16.43 -9.95 1.55
CA VAL A 101 -16.64 -11.40 1.36
C VAL A 101 -15.47 -12.17 1.95
N GLN A 102 -15.75 -13.32 2.54
CA GLN A 102 -14.68 -14.17 3.08
C GLN A 102 -14.03 -14.95 1.92
N ALA A 103 -12.71 -14.98 1.86
CA ALA A 103 -12.01 -15.88 0.94
C ALA A 103 -12.29 -17.35 1.28
N PRO A 104 -12.44 -18.25 0.30
CA PRO A 104 -12.33 -19.68 0.56
C PRO A 104 -10.92 -20.01 1.07
N GLY A 105 -10.77 -21.16 1.73
CA GLY A 105 -9.46 -21.69 2.13
C GLY A 105 -8.71 -22.21 0.91
N ASP A 106 -7.84 -21.37 0.35
CA ASP A 106 -7.01 -21.61 -0.83
C ASP A 106 -5.75 -20.72 -0.74
N GLU A 107 -4.73 -21.21 -0.02
CA GLU A 107 -3.51 -20.46 0.21
C GLU A 107 -2.64 -20.34 -1.05
N ASP A 108 -2.79 -21.23 -2.03
CA ASP A 108 -2.08 -21.14 -3.29
C ASP A 108 -2.52 -19.89 -4.06
N LYS A 109 -3.83 -19.64 -4.09
CA LYS A 109 -4.43 -18.47 -4.71
C LYS A 109 -4.25 -17.20 -3.87
N TYR A 110 -4.64 -17.23 -2.59
CA TYR A 110 -4.77 -16.02 -1.77
C TYR A 110 -3.53 -15.69 -0.92
N GLY A 111 -2.53 -16.58 -0.89
CA GLY A 111 -1.40 -16.49 0.05
C GLY A 111 -1.80 -17.02 1.42
N ASN A 112 -0.94 -16.83 2.41
CA ASN A 112 -1.16 -17.32 3.78
C ASN A 112 -2.46 -16.78 4.41
N GLN A 113 -3.34 -17.68 4.81
CA GLN A 113 -4.64 -17.35 5.44
C GLN A 113 -4.66 -17.61 6.95
N ASP A 114 -3.59 -18.24 7.49
CA ASP A 114 -3.45 -18.62 8.89
C ASP A 114 -3.46 -17.46 9.89
N THR A 115 -4.53 -17.30 10.69
CA THR A 115 -4.62 -16.26 11.73
C THR A 115 -3.91 -16.68 13.02
N ASP A 116 -2.60 -16.37 13.12
CA ASP A 116 -1.82 -16.56 14.34
C ASP A 116 -0.85 -15.38 14.62
N GLY A 117 -0.08 -15.49 15.72
CA GLY A 117 1.16 -14.76 15.94
C GLY A 117 1.09 -13.22 15.90
N SER A 118 -0.10 -12.64 16.02
CA SER A 118 -0.37 -11.22 15.75
C SER A 118 0.15 -10.76 14.38
N ARG A 119 0.01 -11.62 13.36
CA ARG A 119 0.60 -11.41 12.03
C ARG A 119 -0.33 -10.78 11.01
N SER A 120 -1.65 -10.90 11.19
CA SER A 120 -2.65 -10.48 10.19
C SER A 120 -2.37 -9.08 9.63
N LEU A 121 -2.34 -8.05 10.48
CA LEU A 121 -2.08 -6.67 10.04
C LEU A 121 -0.61 -6.42 9.70
N ARG A 122 0.31 -6.87 10.56
CA ARG A 122 1.75 -6.61 10.39
C ARG A 122 2.29 -7.11 9.05
N HIS A 123 1.76 -8.22 8.56
CA HIS A 123 2.23 -8.83 7.32
C HIS A 123 1.43 -8.40 6.08
N HIS A 124 0.15 -8.06 6.24
CA HIS A 124 -0.73 -7.81 5.09
C HIS A 124 -1.07 -6.34 4.86
N ILE A 125 -0.67 -5.42 5.74
CA ILE A 125 -0.90 -3.99 5.52
C ILE A 125 -0.34 -3.52 4.17
N GLN A 126 0.91 -3.83 3.86
CA GLN A 126 1.54 -3.36 2.63
C GLN A 126 0.93 -3.99 1.36
N PRO A 127 0.70 -5.33 1.29
CA PRO A 127 -0.03 -5.93 0.18
C PRO A 127 -1.42 -5.34 -0.03
N MET A 128 -2.19 -5.13 1.04
CA MET A 128 -3.53 -4.55 0.94
C MET A 128 -3.50 -3.10 0.45
N ARG A 129 -2.51 -2.31 0.91
CA ARG A 129 -2.31 -0.95 0.40
C ARG A 129 -1.98 -0.93 -1.09
N GLN A 130 -1.11 -1.84 -1.53
CA GLN A 130 -0.76 -2.00 -2.95
C GLN A 130 -1.98 -2.38 -3.79
N CYS A 131 -2.82 -3.31 -3.30
CA CYS A 131 -4.06 -3.68 -3.99
C CYS A 131 -4.99 -2.47 -4.15
N GLY A 132 -5.27 -1.73 -3.08
CA GLY A 132 -6.15 -0.56 -3.15
C GLY A 132 -5.62 0.55 -4.06
N ALA A 133 -4.34 0.90 -3.90
CA ALA A 133 -3.70 1.93 -4.71
C ALA A 133 -3.66 1.56 -6.21
N ALA A 134 -3.44 0.28 -6.54
CA ALA A 134 -3.48 -0.19 -7.92
C ALA A 134 -4.87 -0.04 -8.54
N VAL A 135 -5.94 -0.40 -7.81
CA VAL A 135 -7.32 -0.20 -8.29
C VAL A 135 -7.62 1.28 -8.51
N ARG A 136 -7.23 2.16 -7.58
CA ARG A 136 -7.37 3.62 -7.74
C ARG A 136 -6.72 4.09 -9.04
N GLN A 137 -5.46 3.70 -9.25
CA GLN A 137 -4.71 4.07 -10.46
C GLN A 137 -5.37 3.54 -11.74
N MET A 138 -5.93 2.33 -11.71
CA MET A 138 -6.67 1.76 -12.84
C MET A 138 -7.95 2.57 -13.16
N LEU A 139 -8.70 2.99 -12.13
CA LEU A 139 -9.91 3.81 -12.29
C LEU A 139 -9.58 5.22 -12.82
N GLU A 140 -8.57 5.88 -12.26
CA GLU A 140 -8.10 7.19 -12.72
C GLU A 140 -7.64 7.14 -14.18
N ALA A 141 -6.84 6.12 -14.54
CA ALA A 141 -6.38 5.92 -15.90
C ALA A 141 -7.54 5.64 -16.88
N ALA A 142 -8.54 4.85 -16.48
CA ALA A 142 -9.71 4.57 -17.29
C ALA A 142 -10.55 5.83 -17.55
N ALA A 143 -10.78 6.65 -16.52
CA ALA A 143 -11.50 7.91 -16.65
C ALA A 143 -10.71 8.94 -17.48
N ALA A 144 -9.41 9.06 -17.27
CA ALA A 144 -8.54 9.92 -18.08
C ALA A 144 -8.62 9.55 -19.57
N LYS A 145 -8.56 8.25 -19.88
CA LYS A 145 -8.74 7.74 -21.24
C LYS A 145 -10.13 8.05 -21.80
N ARG A 146 -11.19 7.87 -21.01
CA ARG A 146 -12.57 8.17 -21.43
C ARG A 146 -12.79 9.65 -21.72
N TRP A 147 -12.07 10.52 -21.02
CA TRP A 147 -12.16 11.96 -21.15
C TRP A 147 -11.12 12.58 -22.09
N SER A 148 -10.20 11.76 -22.63
CA SER A 148 -9.07 12.18 -23.46
C SER A 148 -8.18 13.24 -22.81
N VAL A 149 -7.85 13.04 -21.53
CA VAL A 149 -6.97 13.93 -20.73
C VAL A 149 -5.79 13.18 -20.13
N ALA A 150 -4.80 13.88 -19.59
CA ALA A 150 -3.67 13.23 -18.94
C ALA A 150 -4.09 12.56 -17.61
N PRO A 151 -3.54 11.40 -17.23
CA PRO A 151 -3.88 10.71 -15.98
C PRO A 151 -3.71 11.58 -14.72
N GLY A 152 -2.71 12.47 -14.67
CA GLY A 152 -2.49 13.36 -13.53
C GLY A 152 -3.57 14.44 -13.31
N GLU A 153 -4.43 14.66 -14.30
CA GLU A 153 -5.58 15.57 -14.21
C GLU A 153 -6.82 14.93 -13.59
N VAL A 154 -6.82 13.60 -13.43
CA VAL A 154 -7.88 12.84 -12.78
C VAL A 154 -7.42 12.45 -11.38
N ALA A 155 -8.34 12.47 -10.42
CA ALA A 155 -8.11 11.94 -9.09
C ALA A 155 -9.34 11.18 -8.60
N ALA A 156 -9.12 10.06 -7.92
CA ALA A 156 -10.17 9.44 -7.13
C ALA A 156 -10.49 10.31 -5.89
N GLN A 157 -11.77 10.37 -5.54
CA GLN A 157 -12.26 11.10 -4.38
C GLN A 157 -13.58 10.48 -3.95
N ASN A 158 -13.58 9.85 -2.77
CA ASN A 158 -14.77 9.32 -2.09
C ASN A 158 -15.74 8.57 -3.03
N HIS A 159 -15.26 7.46 -3.61
CA HIS A 159 -16.03 6.57 -4.49
C HIS A 159 -16.35 7.11 -5.89
N GLU A 160 -15.68 8.19 -6.29
CA GLU A 160 -15.77 8.78 -7.61
C GLU A 160 -14.37 9.06 -8.17
N VAL A 161 -14.25 9.21 -9.48
CA VAL A 161 -13.09 9.80 -10.15
C VAL A 161 -13.49 11.15 -10.72
N VAL A 162 -12.65 12.16 -10.51
CA VAL A 162 -12.93 13.56 -10.80
C VAL A 162 -11.84 14.13 -11.69
N HIS A 163 -12.25 14.77 -12.78
CA HIS A 163 -11.34 15.59 -13.59
C HIS A 163 -11.19 16.97 -12.95
N LYS A 164 -9.99 17.29 -12.45
CA LYS A 164 -9.75 18.47 -11.60
C LYS A 164 -10.10 19.80 -12.27
N SER A 165 -9.77 19.94 -13.55
CA SER A 165 -9.93 21.22 -14.27
C SER A 165 -11.37 21.47 -14.71
N SER A 166 -12.10 20.43 -15.12
CA SER A 166 -13.46 20.58 -15.65
C SER A 166 -14.58 20.19 -14.68
N GLY A 167 -14.26 19.60 -13.52
CA GLY A 167 -15.25 19.10 -12.56
C GLY A 167 -16.08 17.90 -13.04
N ARG A 168 -15.71 17.25 -14.16
CA ARG A 168 -16.41 16.04 -14.63
C ARG A 168 -16.19 14.91 -13.63
N LYS A 169 -17.22 14.09 -13.41
CA LYS A 169 -17.18 12.98 -12.46
C LYS A 169 -17.71 11.68 -13.05
N LEU A 170 -17.18 10.57 -12.58
CA LEU A 170 -17.75 9.23 -12.75
C LEU A 170 -17.70 8.52 -11.40
N GLY A 171 -18.76 7.79 -11.05
CA GLY A 171 -18.68 6.81 -9.97
C GLY A 171 -17.78 5.64 -10.36
N TYR A 172 -17.36 4.87 -9.36
CA TYR A 172 -16.66 3.60 -9.58
C TYR A 172 -17.51 2.61 -10.37
#